data_AF-A0A962ISI7-F1
#
_entry.id   AF-A0A962ISI7-F1
#
_cell.length_a   1.000
_cell.length_b   1.000
_cell.length_c   1.000
_cell.angle_alpha   90.00
_cell.angle_beta   90.00
_cell.angle_gamma   90.00
#
_symmetry.space_group_name_H-M   'P 1'
#
loop_
_entity.id
_entity.type
_entity.pdbx_description
1 polymer ?
#
loop_
_entity_poly.entity_id
_entity_poly.type
_entity_poly.pdbx_seq_one_letter_code
_entity_poly.pdbx_strand_id
1 'polypeptide(L)' 'FEPACLQFHENERMVKTASFQQVRQPLYKTSRARWRNYQRQLRPLAGIIGYPLETPVSITAVNRLR' A
#
# COMPACT_ATOMS: atom_id res chain seq x y z
N PHE A 1 -19.96 -3.40 6.01
CA PHE A 1 -19.00 -2.42 5.45
C PHE A 1 -19.26 -1.12 6.19
N GLU A 2 -18.23 -0.53 6.80
CA GLU A 2 -18.36 0.66 7.66
C GLU A 2 -17.66 1.85 6.98
N PRO A 3 -18.40 2.88 6.53
CA PRO A 3 -17.82 4.03 5.80
C PRO A 3 -16.74 4.77 6.59
N ALA A 4 -16.88 4.85 7.91
CA ALA A 4 -15.92 5.49 8.80
C ALA A 4 -14.51 4.88 8.71
N CYS A 5 -14.39 3.59 8.36
CA CYS A 5 -13.09 2.95 8.16
C CYS A 5 -12.32 3.50 6.95
N LEU A 6 -13.01 4.11 5.97
CA LEU A 6 -12.37 4.77 4.83
C LEU A 6 -12.00 6.24 5.10
N GLN A 7 -12.61 6.85 6.12
CA GLN A 7 -12.43 8.25 6.52
C GLN A 7 -11.50 8.41 7.73
N PHE A 8 -10.57 7.47 7.96
CA PHE A 8 -9.66 7.47 9.11
C PHE A 8 -8.85 8.77 9.28
N HIS A 9 -8.58 9.46 8.18
CA HIS A 9 -7.80 10.70 8.14
C HIS A 9 -8.53 11.90 8.75
N GLU A 10 -9.85 11.82 8.91
CA GLU A 10 -10.70 12.84 9.54
C GLU A 10 -10.70 12.77 11.07
N ASN A 11 -10.11 11.72 11.66
CA ASN A 11 -10.10 11.54 13.11
C ASN A 11 -9.30 12.65 13.83
N GLU A 12 -9.90 13.29 14.82
CA GLU A 12 -9.31 14.41 15.56
C GLU A 12 -8.21 13.99 16.55
N ARG A 13 -8.14 12.71 16.92
CA ARG A 13 -7.14 12.21 17.87
C ARG A 13 -5.73 12.56 17.42
N MET A 14 -4.90 12.95 18.39
CA MET A 14 -3.49 13.26 18.15
C MET A 14 -2.72 11.99 17.78
N VAL A 15 -2.07 11.99 16.61
CA VAL A 15 -1.23 10.89 16.14
C VAL A 15 0.23 11.23 16.40
N LYS A 16 0.89 10.49 17.30
CA LYS A 16 2.29 10.73 17.70
C LYS A 16 3.22 9.69 17.07
N THR A 17 3.28 9.66 15.74
CA THR A 17 4.13 8.72 14.99
C THR A 17 4.96 9.46 13.95
N ALA A 18 6.11 8.90 13.56
CA ALA A 18 6.95 9.45 12.49
C ALA A 18 6.22 9.57 11.14
N SER A 19 5.16 8.77 10.93
CA SER A 19 4.33 8.77 9.73
C SER A 19 3.09 9.69 9.84
N PHE A 20 3.07 10.66 10.76
CA PHE A 20 1.93 11.56 11.00
C PHE A 20 1.29 12.13 9.73
N GLN A 21 2.11 12.71 8.85
CA GLN A 21 1.64 13.30 7.60
C GLN A 21 0.96 12.26 6.71
N GLN A 22 1.46 11.02 6.66
CA GLN A 22 0.87 9.94 5.86
C GLN A 22 -0.46 9.47 6.44
N VAL A 23 -0.57 9.35 7.77
CA VAL A 23 -1.81 8.92 8.45
C VAL A 23 -2.94 9.94 8.27
N ARG A 24 -2.60 11.21 8.10
CA ARG A 24 -3.55 12.30 7.84
C ARG A 24 -3.90 12.49 6.36
N GLN A 25 -3.44 11.62 5.46
CA GLN A 25 -3.85 11.62 4.06
C GLN A 25 -5.01 10.65 3.81
N PRO A 26 -5.93 10.97 2.87
CA PRO A 26 -6.88 9.99 2.36
C PRO A 26 -6.17 8.78 1.74
N LEU A 27 -6.91 7.69 1.56
CA LEU A 27 -6.38 6.50 0.90
C LEU A 27 -5.91 6.83 -0.52
N TYR A 28 -4.60 6.77 -0.75
CA TYR A 28 -3.99 7.15 -2.02
C TYR A 28 -3.50 5.93 -2.81
N LYS A 29 -3.44 6.08 -4.14
CA LYS A 29 -2.90 5.07 -5.06
C LYS A 29 -1.44 5.35 -5.48
N THR A 30 -0.92 6.51 -5.12
CA THR A 30 0.36 7.06 -5.60
C THR A 30 1.58 6.23 -5.20
N SER A 31 1.56 5.53 -4.06
CA SER A 31 2.68 4.69 -3.61
C SER A 31 2.61 3.24 -4.08
N ARG A 32 1.57 2.85 -4.83
CA ARG A 32 1.44 1.48 -5.32
C ARG A 32 2.61 1.13 -6.23
N ALA A 33 3.24 -0.01 -6.00
CA ALA A 33 4.31 -0.57 -6.83
C ALA A 33 5.57 0.30 -7.03
N ARG A 34 5.81 1.35 -6.22
CA ARG A 34 7.02 2.19 -6.31
C ARG A 34 8.33 1.40 -6.15
N TRP A 35 8.30 0.28 -5.44
CA TRP A 35 9.44 -0.61 -5.28
C TRP A 35 9.99 -1.14 -6.61
N ARG A 36 9.15 -1.19 -7.67
CA ARG A 36 9.57 -1.67 -9.01
C ARG A 36 10.70 -0.86 -9.61
N ASN A 37 10.79 0.43 -9.28
CA ASN A 37 11.90 1.30 -9.71
C ASN A 37 13.27 0.81 -9.19
N TYR A 38 13.26 0.03 -8.09
CA TYR A 38 14.45 -0.51 -7.43
C TYR A 38 14.53 -2.04 -7.55
N GLN A 39 13.69 -2.65 -8.40
CA GLN A 39 13.60 -4.10 -8.51
C GLN A 39 14.95 -4.75 -8.78
N ARG A 40 15.79 -4.15 -9.64
CA ARG A 40 17.13 -4.68 -9.96
C ARG A 40 18.02 -4.75 -8.72
N GLN A 41 17.97 -3.73 -7.87
CA GLN A 41 18.74 -3.62 -6.64
C GLN A 41 18.20 -4.54 -5.54
N LEU A 42 16.89 -4.82 -5.55
CA LEU A 42 16.23 -5.67 -4.55
C LEU A 42 16.35 -7.17 -4.86
N ARG A 43 16.70 -7.56 -6.09
CA ARG A 43 16.85 -8.98 -6.50
C ARG A 43 17.73 -9.81 -5.57
N PRO A 44 18.94 -9.37 -5.16
CA PRO A 44 19.79 -10.14 -4.27
C PRO A 44 19.13 -10.38 -2.91
N LEU A 45 18.56 -9.32 -2.32
CA LEU A 45 17.86 -9.41 -1.04
C LEU A 45 16.66 -10.35 -1.12
N ALA A 46 15.87 -10.23 -2.19
CA ALA A 46 14.71 -11.07 -2.43
C ALA A 46 15.06 -12.56 -2.49
N GLY A 47 16.20 -12.91 -3.11
CA GLY A 47 16.72 -14.27 -3.11
C GLY A 47 17.11 -14.77 -1.71
N ILE A 48 17.71 -13.91 -0.88
CA ILE A 48 18.11 -14.25 0.50
C ILE A 48 16.89 -14.53 1.38
N ILE A 49 15.84 -13.72 1.27
CA ILE A 49 14.64 -13.84 2.12
C ILE A 49 13.58 -14.78 1.53
N GLY A 50 13.85 -15.41 0.38
CA GLY A 50 12.90 -16.31 -0.30
C GLY A 50 11.64 -15.61 -0.81
N TYR A 51 11.71 -14.30 -1.10
CA TYR A 51 10.56 -13.54 -1.55
C TYR A 51 10.57 -13.37 -3.08
N PRO A 52 9.56 -13.87 -3.81
CA PRO A 52 9.45 -13.64 -5.25
C PRO A 52 9.06 -12.18 -5.52
N LEU A 53 9.91 -11.43 -6.23
CA LEU A 53 9.60 -10.03 -6.61
C LEU A 53 8.42 -9.94 -7.59
N GLU A 54 8.03 -11.03 -8.22
CA GLU A 54 6.96 -11.09 -9.21
C GLU A 54 5.95 -12.15 -8.77
N THR A 55 4.88 -11.73 -8.09
CA THR A 55 3.68 -12.57 -7.93
C THR A 55 2.46 -11.75 -8.33
N PRO A 56 1.64 -12.21 -9.30
CA PRO A 56 0.40 -11.54 -9.60
C PRO A 56 -0.61 -11.82 -8.47
N VAL A 57 -0.64 -10.97 -7.44
CA VAL A 57 -1.88 -10.81 -6.67
C VAL A 57 -2.79 -9.94 -7.52
N SER A 58 -3.45 -10.59 -8.49
CA SER A 58 -4.49 -9.98 -9.30
C SER A 58 -5.69 -9.66 -8.41
N ILE A 59 -5.71 -8.46 -7.85
CA ILE A 59 -6.88 -7.88 -7.16
C ILE A 59 -7.99 -7.48 -8.16
N THR A 60 -7.84 -7.80 -9.45
CA THR A 60 -8.66 -7.29 -10.56
C THR A 60 -9.91 -8.12 -10.87
N ALA A 61 -10.30 -9.08 -10.03
CA ALA A 61 -11.51 -9.89 -10.26
C ALA A 61 -12.77 -9.38 -9.54
N VAL A 62 -12.85 -8.09 -9.16
CA VAL A 62 -14.08 -7.49 -8.60
C VAL A 62 -14.39 -6.17 -9.32
N ASN A 63 -14.51 -6.20 -10.65
CA ASN A 63 -15.37 -5.24 -11.35
C ASN A 63 -15.73 -5.75 -12.75
N ARG A 64 -16.63 -6.74 -12.82
CA ARG A 64 -17.34 -7.07 -14.05
C ARG A 64 -18.79 -7.39 -13.73
N LEU A 65 -19.50 -6.41 -13.21
CA LEU A 65 -20.96 -6.31 -13.30
C LEU A 65 -21.28 -4.84 -13.62
N ARG A 66 -21.25 -4.54 -14.92
CA ARG A 66 -22.28 -3.70 -15.52
C ARG A 66 -23.36 -4.65 -16.02
#